data_AF-A0A8B3EDQ5-F1
#
_entry.id   AF-A0A8B3EDQ5-F1
#
_cell.length_a   1.000
_cell.length_b   1.000
_cell.length_c   1.000
_cell.angle_alpha   90.00
_cell.angle_beta   90.00
_cell.angle_gamma   90.00
#
_symmetry.space_group_name_H-M   'P 1'
#
loop_
_entity.id
_entity.type
_entity.pdbx_description
1 polymer ?
#
loop_
_entity_poly.entity_id
_entity_poly.type
_entity_poly.pdbx_seq_one_letter_code
_entity_poly.pdbx_strand_id
1 'polypeptide(L)'
;MKIKLNWTYAKGELDTDTLKLICLPARGKRLFGVDELDAELCIKDGMNYQIAEIHLGDVESSNILCEEIARRWNEFQPDEWHECKDDTEDVPKLDTFCLLRVEYLEEKNGKRFVDYLTAYYNKYGWTEDYLDRIASNYPEYKITHWKYINKPKGVEE
;
A
#
# COMPACT_ATOMS: atom_id res chain seq x y z
N MET A 1 11.47 -9.77 -0.31
CA MET A 1 11.28 -11.20 -0.73
C MET A 1 11.52 -11.29 -2.24
N LYS A 2 11.92 -12.43 -2.83
CA LYS A 2 12.14 -12.51 -4.28
C LYS A 2 11.24 -13.52 -4.99
N ILE A 3 10.62 -13.10 -6.10
CA ILE A 3 9.74 -13.92 -6.94
C ILE A 3 10.49 -14.27 -8.22
N LYS A 4 10.49 -15.55 -8.61
CA LYS A 4 11.10 -16.01 -9.86
C LYS A 4 10.07 -16.04 -10.98
N LEU A 5 10.37 -15.37 -12.09
CA LEU A 5 9.64 -15.46 -13.35
C LEU A 5 10.26 -16.58 -14.19
N ASN A 6 9.44 -17.54 -14.63
CA ASN A 6 9.89 -18.67 -15.43
C ASN A 6 8.92 -18.93 -16.58
N TRP A 7 9.02 -18.12 -17.64
CA TRP A 7 8.31 -18.30 -18.89
C TRP A 7 9.14 -19.15 -19.85
N THR A 8 8.48 -19.70 -20.88
CA THR A 8 9.15 -20.52 -21.90
C THR A 8 10.32 -19.80 -22.56
N TYR A 9 10.22 -18.49 -22.75
CA TYR A 9 11.22 -17.67 -23.47
C TYR A 9 11.85 -16.54 -22.63
N ALA A 10 11.44 -16.38 -21.38
CA ALA A 10 11.94 -15.34 -20.50
C ALA A 10 12.06 -15.86 -19.06
N LYS A 11 13.20 -15.61 -18.42
CA LYS A 11 13.42 -15.92 -17.01
C LYS A 11 13.92 -14.66 -16.31
N GLY A 12 13.48 -14.46 -15.08
CA GLY A 12 13.85 -13.29 -14.30
C GLY A 12 13.59 -13.50 -12.81
N GLU A 13 14.00 -12.51 -12.02
CA GLU A 13 13.74 -12.46 -10.60
C GLU A 13 13.30 -11.03 -10.27
N LEU A 14 12.20 -10.91 -9.55
CA LEU A 14 11.63 -9.65 -9.10
C LEU A 14 11.79 -9.55 -7.59
N ASP A 15 12.38 -8.45 -7.13
CA ASP A 15 12.46 -8.14 -5.71
C ASP A 15 11.19 -7.42 -5.27
N THR A 16 10.41 -8.05 -4.39
CA THR A 16 9.12 -7.54 -3.92
C THR A 16 9.23 -6.21 -3.22
N ASP A 17 10.40 -5.89 -2.69
CA ASP A 17 10.62 -4.72 -1.84
C ASP A 17 10.78 -3.45 -2.72
N THR A 18 11.05 -3.63 -4.02
CA THR A 18 11.27 -2.54 -4.98
C THR A 18 10.25 -2.52 -6.13
N LEU A 19 9.25 -3.40 -6.08
CA LEU A 19 8.22 -3.50 -7.11
C LEU A 19 7.44 -2.19 -7.25
N LYS A 20 7.31 -1.74 -8.50
CA LYS A 20 6.37 -0.67 -8.87
C LYS A 20 5.28 -1.23 -9.76
N LEU A 21 4.07 -0.73 -9.62
CA LEU A 21 2.94 -1.05 -10.49
C LEU A 21 2.74 0.06 -11.51
N ILE A 22 2.21 -0.27 -12.67
CA ILE A 22 1.71 0.68 -13.66
C ILE A 22 0.35 0.24 -14.16
N CYS A 23 -0.44 1.22 -14.58
CA CYS A 23 -1.63 0.97 -15.36
C CYS A 23 -1.31 1.10 -16.85
N LEU A 24 -1.70 0.11 -17.65
CA LEU A 24 -1.82 0.26 -19.10
C LEU A 24 -3.29 0.53 -19.40
N PRO A 25 -3.65 1.75 -19.85
CA PRO A 25 -5.04 2.14 -19.94
C PRO A 25 -5.75 1.42 -21.08
N ALA A 26 -6.99 1.02 -20.80
CA ALA A 26 -7.97 0.62 -21.78
C ALA A 26 -8.15 1.74 -22.80
N ARG A 27 -8.03 1.44 -24.09
CA ARG A 27 -8.16 2.44 -25.17
C ARG A 27 -9.60 2.60 -25.65
N GLY A 28 -10.56 1.88 -25.07
CA GLY A 28 -11.93 1.84 -25.54
C GLY A 28 -12.02 1.28 -26.95
N LYS A 29 -12.61 2.03 -27.88
CA LYS A 29 -12.77 1.56 -29.25
C LYS A 29 -11.44 1.49 -29.97
N ARG A 30 -10.99 0.28 -30.28
CA ARG A 30 -9.83 0.06 -31.15
C ARG A 30 -10.21 0.34 -32.61
N LEU A 31 -9.27 0.87 -33.38
CA LEU A 31 -9.46 1.10 -34.83
C LEU A 31 -9.66 -0.22 -35.59
N PHE A 32 -9.10 -1.32 -35.06
CA PHE A 32 -9.26 -2.69 -35.54
C PHE A 32 -9.34 -3.64 -34.33
N GLY A 33 -10.34 -4.53 -34.29
CA GLY A 33 -10.55 -5.50 -33.21
C GLY A 33 -11.71 -5.15 -32.28
N VAL A 34 -11.87 -5.94 -31.22
CA VAL A 34 -12.88 -5.73 -30.18
C VAL A 34 -12.54 -4.50 -29.34
N ASP A 35 -13.59 -3.85 -28.81
CA ASP A 35 -13.42 -2.74 -27.86
C ASP A 35 -12.64 -3.22 -26.63
N GLU A 36 -11.68 -2.41 -26.23
CA GLU A 36 -10.81 -2.62 -25.09
C GLU A 36 -11.46 -1.94 -23.89
N LEU A 37 -12.15 -2.72 -23.06
CA LEU A 37 -12.89 -2.24 -21.88
C LEU A 37 -12.06 -2.34 -20.58
N ASP A 38 -10.94 -3.07 -20.65
CA ASP A 38 -10.16 -3.48 -19.49
C ASP A 38 -8.84 -2.74 -19.43
N ALA A 39 -8.55 -2.16 -18.27
CA ALA A 39 -7.24 -1.61 -17.99
C ALA A 39 -6.35 -2.74 -17.47
N GLU A 40 -5.10 -2.81 -17.92
CA GLU A 40 -4.17 -3.84 -17.44
C GLU A 40 -3.34 -3.29 -16.28
N LEU A 41 -3.45 -3.93 -15.13
CA LEU A 41 -2.55 -3.67 -14.01
C LEU A 41 -1.29 -4.52 -14.21
N CYS A 42 -0.15 -3.86 -14.32
CA CYS A 42 1.13 -4.50 -14.62
C CYS A 42 2.20 -4.17 -13.58
N ILE A 43 3.14 -5.08 -13.39
CA ILE A 43 4.41 -4.80 -12.72
C ILE A 43 5.26 -4.00 -13.69
N LYS A 44 5.70 -2.81 -13.27
CA LYS A 44 6.63 -1.98 -14.02
C LYS A 44 7.99 -2.66 -14.08
N ASP A 45 8.36 -3.09 -15.27
CA ASP A 45 9.67 -3.63 -15.59
C ASP A 45 9.97 -3.34 -17.06
N GLY A 46 11.12 -3.76 -17.60
CA GLY A 46 11.45 -3.59 -19.01
C GLY A 46 10.39 -4.16 -19.98
N MET A 47 9.60 -5.14 -19.54
CA MET A 47 8.54 -5.79 -20.32
C MET A 47 7.11 -5.49 -19.85
N ASN A 48 6.92 -4.85 -18.69
CA ASN A 48 5.62 -4.62 -18.05
C ASN A 48 4.74 -5.88 -17.92
N TYR A 49 5.00 -6.72 -16.91
CA TYR A 49 4.28 -7.98 -16.73
C TYR A 49 2.85 -7.75 -16.22
N GLN A 50 1.85 -8.10 -17.03
CA GLN A 50 0.44 -8.07 -16.64
C GLN A 50 0.18 -9.04 -15.48
N ILE A 51 -0.54 -8.54 -14.47
CA ILE A 51 -0.94 -9.33 -13.29
C ILE A 51 -2.45 -9.41 -13.12
N ALA A 52 -3.20 -8.42 -13.63
CA ALA A 52 -4.66 -8.41 -13.58
C ALA A 52 -5.26 -7.52 -14.68
N GLU A 53 -6.48 -7.85 -15.09
CA GLU A 53 -7.36 -6.99 -15.89
C GLU A 53 -8.38 -6.34 -14.96
N ILE A 54 -8.56 -5.03 -15.09
CA ILE A 54 -9.51 -4.23 -14.31
C ILE A 54 -10.70 -3.92 -15.22
N HIS A 55 -11.83 -4.60 -14.95
CA HIS A 55 -13.08 -4.45 -15.70
C HIS A 55 -14.19 -3.92 -14.79
N LEU A 56 -14.60 -2.66 -14.99
CA LEU A 56 -15.76 -2.07 -14.31
C LEU A 56 -16.98 -1.90 -15.23
N GLY A 57 -16.92 -2.42 -16.46
CA GLY A 57 -17.99 -2.30 -17.46
C GLY A 57 -17.91 -1.03 -18.33
N ASP A 58 -17.02 -0.09 -18.00
CA ASP A 58 -16.69 1.07 -18.83
C ASP A 58 -15.19 1.43 -18.75
N VAL A 59 -14.70 2.05 -19.81
CA VAL A 59 -13.27 2.37 -20.01
C VAL A 59 -12.75 3.37 -18.98
N GLU A 60 -13.55 4.38 -18.65
CA GLU A 60 -13.13 5.49 -17.80
C GLU A 60 -12.96 5.00 -16.35
N SER A 61 -13.97 4.32 -15.83
CA SER A 61 -13.93 3.77 -14.47
C SER A 61 -12.82 2.73 -14.32
N SER A 62 -12.65 1.82 -15.30
CA SER A 62 -11.57 0.81 -15.31
C SER A 62 -10.19 1.47 -15.23
N ASN A 63 -9.96 2.51 -16.04
CA ASN A 63 -8.70 3.26 -16.05
C ASN A 63 -8.45 3.99 -14.72
N ILE A 64 -9.46 4.69 -14.18
CA ILE A 64 -9.36 5.41 -12.92
C ILE A 64 -8.98 4.45 -11.78
N LEU A 65 -9.68 3.31 -11.66
CA LEU A 65 -9.39 2.34 -10.60
C LEU A 65 -7.98 1.74 -10.74
N CYS A 66 -7.60 1.36 -11.95
CA CYS A 66 -6.28 0.80 -12.24
C CYS A 66 -5.14 1.78 -11.92
N GLU A 67 -5.28 3.05 -12.32
CA GLU A 67 -4.34 4.12 -11.97
C GLU A 67 -4.26 4.35 -10.47
N GLU A 68 -5.39 4.37 -9.77
CA GLU A 68 -5.46 4.58 -8.33
C GLU A 68 -4.86 3.43 -7.51
N ILE A 69 -4.99 2.18 -7.98
CA ILE A 69 -4.31 1.01 -7.39
C ILE A 69 -2.79 1.16 -7.58
N ALA A 70 -2.34 1.41 -8.81
CA ALA A 70 -0.92 1.55 -9.12
C ALA A 70 -0.29 2.71 -8.34
N ARG A 71 -0.99 3.85 -8.24
CA ARG A 71 -0.55 5.01 -7.45
C ARG A 71 -0.39 4.65 -5.97
N ARG A 72 -1.42 4.09 -5.33
CA ARG A 72 -1.37 3.72 -3.90
C ARG A 72 -0.24 2.75 -3.61
N TRP A 73 -0.06 1.73 -4.45
CA TRP A 73 1.05 0.80 -4.31
C TRP A 73 2.40 1.51 -4.39
N ASN A 74 2.58 2.39 -5.38
CA ASN A 74 3.85 3.05 -5.61
C ASN A 74 4.21 4.11 -4.56
N GLU A 75 3.18 4.74 -3.96
CA GLU A 75 3.32 5.65 -2.83
C GLU A 75 3.65 4.91 -1.53
N PHE A 76 3.20 3.66 -1.39
CA PHE A 76 3.60 2.80 -0.27
C PHE A 76 5.09 2.46 -0.38
N GLN A 77 5.91 3.21 0.37
CA GLN A 77 7.33 2.94 0.51
C GLN A 77 7.56 2.25 1.87
N PRO A 78 7.99 0.98 1.90
CA PRO A 78 8.23 0.26 3.13
C PRO A 78 9.36 0.83 3.98
N ASP A 79 10.15 1.78 3.43
CA ASP A 79 11.21 2.47 4.15
C ASP A 79 10.72 3.74 4.88
N GLU A 80 9.45 4.14 4.70
CA GLU A 80 8.83 5.33 5.31
C GLU A 80 7.99 5.01 6.55
N TRP A 81 8.40 4.02 7.35
CA TRP A 81 7.82 3.79 8.67
C TRP A 81 8.53 4.65 9.72
N HIS A 82 7.77 5.53 10.35
CA HIS A 82 8.25 6.50 11.34
C HIS A 82 7.82 6.06 12.74
N GLU A 83 8.66 6.20 13.76
CA GLU A 83 8.28 5.78 15.12
C GLU A 83 7.16 6.67 15.68
N CYS A 84 6.15 6.05 16.30
CA CYS A 84 5.09 6.78 16.99
C CYS A 84 5.62 7.36 18.31
N LYS A 85 6.23 8.54 18.26
CA LYS A 85 6.71 9.29 19.42
C LYS A 85 6.10 10.69 19.38
N ASP A 86 5.53 11.13 20.49
CA ASP A 86 4.86 12.42 20.56
C ASP A 86 5.83 13.63 20.56
N ASP A 87 7.13 13.39 20.77
CA ASP A 87 8.18 14.42 20.90
C ASP A 87 9.17 14.48 19.72
N THR A 88 8.74 14.14 18.51
CA THR A 88 9.60 14.22 17.31
C THR A 88 9.00 15.14 16.25
N GLU A 89 9.85 15.72 15.39
CA GLU A 89 9.38 16.45 14.19
C GLU A 89 8.78 15.51 13.12
N ASP A 90 8.89 14.20 13.34
CA ASP A 90 8.52 13.14 12.41
C ASP A 90 7.14 12.55 12.74
N VAL A 91 6.20 13.45 13.03
CA VAL A 91 4.80 13.15 13.32
C VAL A 91 3.93 13.36 12.07
N PRO A 92 2.78 12.69 11.96
CA PRO A 92 1.85 12.93 10.86
C PRO A 92 1.30 14.36 10.84
N LYS A 93 0.64 14.72 9.74
CA LYS A 93 -0.16 15.93 9.70
C LYS A 93 -1.25 15.89 10.78
N LEU A 94 -1.50 17.03 11.39
CA LEU A 94 -2.61 17.19 12.32
C LEU A 94 -3.93 16.79 11.65
N ASP A 95 -4.83 16.21 12.42
CA ASP A 95 -6.19 15.84 12.02
C ASP A 95 -6.25 14.83 10.85
N THR A 96 -5.40 13.80 10.93
CA THR A 96 -5.24 12.80 9.86
C THR A 96 -5.34 11.38 10.40
N PHE A 97 -5.94 10.49 9.59
CA PHE A 97 -5.86 9.05 9.79
C PHE A 97 -4.56 8.47 9.22
N CYS A 98 -3.91 7.65 10.03
CA CYS A 98 -2.68 6.95 9.70
C CYS A 98 -2.85 5.44 9.86
N LEU A 99 -2.07 4.70 9.08
CA LEU A 99 -1.87 3.28 9.29
C LEU A 99 -0.72 3.12 10.29
N LEU A 100 -0.97 2.43 11.40
CA LEU A 100 0.04 2.00 12.34
C LEU A 100 0.41 0.55 12.07
N ARG A 101 1.71 0.27 12.14
CA ARG A 101 2.30 -1.07 12.11
C ARG A 101 2.84 -1.37 13.50
N VAL A 102 2.36 -2.45 14.09
CA VAL A 102 2.71 -2.91 15.42
C VAL A 102 3.51 -4.19 15.30
N GLU A 103 4.75 -4.16 15.75
CA GLU A 103 5.58 -5.35 15.90
C GLU A 103 5.64 -5.71 17.38
N TYR A 104 5.37 -6.96 17.74
CA TYR A 104 5.46 -7.39 19.13
C TYR A 104 5.95 -8.83 19.26
N LEU A 105 6.58 -9.14 20.39
CA LEU A 105 6.99 -10.49 20.75
C LEU A 105 5.90 -11.13 21.63
N GLU A 106 5.34 -12.26 21.19
CA GLU A 106 4.43 -13.03 22.03
C GLU A 106 5.24 -13.93 23.00
N GLU A 107 5.12 -13.67 24.30
CA GLU A 107 5.88 -14.39 25.33
C GLU A 107 5.66 -15.91 25.30
N LYS A 108 4.44 -16.36 24.97
CA LYS A 108 4.06 -17.77 25.04
C LYS A 108 4.79 -18.65 24.04
N ASN A 109 5.17 -18.12 22.89
CA ASN A 109 5.81 -18.88 21.81
C ASN A 109 7.13 -18.27 21.33
N GLY A 110 7.52 -17.11 21.85
CA GLY A 110 8.74 -16.40 21.46
C GLY A 110 8.75 -15.93 20.01
N LYS A 111 7.60 -15.83 19.35
CA LYS A 111 7.50 -15.40 17.95
C LYS A 111 7.18 -13.92 17.86
N ARG A 112 7.77 -13.28 16.85
CA ARG A 112 7.43 -11.91 16.46
C ARG A 112 6.21 -11.92 15.55
N PHE A 113 5.27 -11.04 15.85
CA PHE A 113 4.08 -10.81 15.06
C PHE A 113 4.08 -9.36 14.55
N VAL A 114 3.37 -9.16 13.44
CA VAL A 114 3.18 -7.85 12.82
C VAL A 114 1.70 -7.67 12.55
N ASP A 115 1.10 -6.66 13.20
CA ASP A 115 -0.29 -6.27 13.00
C ASP A 115 -0.38 -4.85 12.42
N TYR A 116 -1.51 -4.56 11.80
CA TYR A 116 -1.82 -3.26 11.21
C TYR A 116 -3.14 -2.73 11.77
N LEU A 117 -3.14 -1.47 12.21
CA LEU A 117 -4.31 -0.80 12.77
C LEU A 117 -4.38 0.65 12.32
N THR A 118 -5.54 1.29 12.43
CA THR A 118 -5.74 2.68 11.99
C THR A 118 -5.90 3.59 13.20
N ALA A 119 -5.05 4.61 13.31
CA ALA A 119 -5.09 5.61 14.36
C ALA A 119 -5.30 7.01 13.79
N TYR A 120 -5.83 7.93 14.60
CA TYR A 120 -5.97 9.33 14.24
C TYR A 120 -4.97 10.18 15.03
N TYR A 121 -4.29 11.10 14.37
CA TYR A 121 -3.31 12.00 14.99
C TYR A 121 -3.91 13.40 15.13
N ASN A 122 -3.96 13.93 16.35
CA ASN A 122 -4.55 15.24 16.64
C ASN A 122 -3.63 16.09 17.53
N LYS A 123 -4.11 17.28 17.92
CA LYS A 123 -3.35 18.22 18.75
C LYS A 123 -2.95 17.72 20.14
N TYR A 124 -3.51 16.61 20.60
CA TYR A 124 -3.19 15.93 21.86
C TYR A 124 -2.34 14.67 21.64
N GLY A 125 -1.91 14.39 20.41
CA GLY A 125 -1.15 13.20 20.05
C GLY A 125 -1.98 12.14 19.32
N TRP A 126 -1.52 10.89 19.39
CA TRP A 126 -2.23 9.73 18.86
C TRP A 126 -3.49 9.43 19.67
N THR A 127 -4.65 9.40 19.03
CA THR A 127 -5.90 9.07 19.72
C THR A 127 -6.08 7.56 19.85
N GLU A 128 -5.60 6.89 20.89
CA GLU A 128 -5.92 5.45 21.06
C GLU A 128 -5.87 4.90 22.50
N ASP A 129 -6.98 4.27 22.91
CA ASP A 129 -7.08 3.26 23.97
C ASP A 129 -6.32 1.94 23.65
N TYR A 130 -5.75 1.81 22.45
CA TYR A 130 -5.11 0.58 21.95
C TYR A 130 -3.58 0.59 22.07
N LEU A 131 -2.90 1.74 21.99
CA LEU A 131 -1.44 1.84 22.17
C LEU A 131 -1.03 1.43 23.59
N ASP A 132 -1.73 1.94 24.60
CA ASP A 132 -1.52 1.59 26.00
C ASP A 132 -1.79 0.10 26.25
N ARG A 133 -2.76 -0.48 25.54
CA ARG A 133 -3.08 -1.91 25.63
C ARG A 133 -1.99 -2.78 25.03
N ILE A 134 -1.38 -2.36 23.91
CA ILE A 134 -0.24 -3.06 23.31
C ILE A 134 0.94 -3.00 24.26
N ALA A 135 1.26 -1.81 24.79
CA ALA A 135 2.33 -1.60 25.76
C ALA A 135 2.15 -2.43 27.04
N SER A 136 0.90 -2.62 27.47
CA SER A 136 0.57 -3.40 28.67
C SER A 136 0.59 -4.91 28.44
N ASN A 137 0.33 -5.37 27.22
CA ASN A 137 0.21 -6.81 26.91
C ASN A 137 1.52 -7.44 26.43
N TYR A 138 2.43 -6.64 25.88
CA TYR A 138 3.65 -7.14 25.25
C TYR A 138 4.88 -6.41 25.82
N PRO A 139 5.85 -7.13 26.41
CA PRO A 139 7.04 -6.51 27.00
C PRO A 139 8.02 -5.96 25.95
N GLU A 140 8.04 -6.58 24.76
CA GLU A 140 8.84 -6.14 23.62
C GLU A 140 7.88 -5.81 22.47
N TYR A 141 7.78 -4.52 22.15
CA TYR A 141 6.97 -4.04 21.05
C TYR A 141 7.61 -2.82 20.37
N LYS A 142 7.23 -2.57 19.12
CA LYS A 142 7.57 -1.38 18.33
C LYS A 142 6.34 -0.94 17.56
N ILE A 143 6.01 0.35 17.63
CA ILE A 143 4.89 0.93 16.89
C ILE A 143 5.43 2.00 15.95
N THR A 144 5.13 1.83 14.67
CA THR A 144 5.50 2.78 13.62
C THR A 144 4.28 3.23 12.86
N HIS A 145 4.23 4.50 12.47
CA HIS A 145 3.21 5.04 11.58
C HIS A 145 3.75 5.17 10.16
N TRP A 146 2.85 4.99 9.20
CA TRP A 146 3.08 5.44 7.83
C TRP A 146 2.38 6.78 7.63
N LYS A 147 3.00 7.68 6.86
CA LYS A 147 2.45 9.01 6.58
C LYS A 147 1.04 8.93 6.00
N TYR A 148 0.32 10.04 6.17
CA TYR A 148 -1.09 10.22 5.83
C TYR A 148 -1.57 9.39 4.63
N ILE A 149 -2.65 8.64 4.83
CA ILE A 149 -3.30 7.92 3.74
C ILE A 149 -3.89 8.96 2.80
N ASN A 150 -3.30 9.12 1.61
CA ASN A 150 -3.84 10.01 0.58
C ASN A 150 -5.30 9.63 0.29
N LYS A 151 -6.22 10.57 0.54
CA LYS A 151 -7.62 10.43 0.12
C LYS A 151 -7.66 10.18 -1.41
N PRO A 152 -8.65 9.43 -1.91
CA PRO A 152 -8.86 9.33 -3.35
C PRO A 152 -8.95 10.73 -3.97
N LYS A 153 -8.35 10.93 -5.15
CA LYS A 153 -8.51 12.18 -5.88
C LYS A 153 -10.00 12.42 -6.16
N GLY A 154 -10.48 13.64 -5.91
CA GLY A 154 -11.87 14.05 -6.20
C GLY A 154 -12.86 13.91 -5.04
N VAL A 155 -12.42 13.55 -3.83
CA VAL A 155 -13.25 13.63 -2.63
C VAL A 155 -12.96 14.98 -1.94
N GLU A 156 -13.83 15.98 -2.16
CA GLU A 156 -13.81 17.23 -1.39
C GLU A 156 -14.24 16.97 0.07
N GLU A 157 -13.80 17.83 0.99
CA GLU A 157 -14.06 17.75 2.44
C GLU A 157 -15.51 18.02 2.85
#